data_AF-A0A152A3F5-F1
#
_entry.id   AF-A0A152A3F5-F1
#
_cell.length_a   1.000
_cell.length_b   1.000
_cell.length_c   1.000
_cell.angle_alpha   90.00
_cell.angle_beta   90.00
_cell.angle_gamma   90.00
#
_symmetry.space_group_name_H-M   'P 1'
#
loop_
_entity.id
_entity.type
_entity.pdbx_description
1 polymer ?
#
loop_
_entity_poly.entity_id
_entity_poly.type
_entity_poly.pdbx_seq_one_letter_code
_entity_poly.pdbx_strand_id
1 'polypeptide(L)'
;MTSNVTENDVLGLDNDALFKSTDKGEEFELSEEFENEYKLIDRLAKNAATHITKLVNQQKLLEKNNILKSEINKVSQKDFESAIPDKLDRIKKKIKLVNENQSLLETKEKTKPIDKETIKWGGIGSGGVTDQMKLEAKLINLQRFTDPTRGFNKESVSSKLPKHFEIGTFQDSNVDYYNRFTNKQKKQGTLGDILQNEQLLDYIETKSNKIMEETEKFGKRHVSKKRKSRK
;
A
#
# COMPACT_ATOMS: atom_id res chain seq x y z
N MET A 1 29.69 -36.53 -50.16
CA MET A 1 30.22 -36.64 -48.80
C MET A 1 29.13 -36.11 -47.86
N THR A 2 28.09 -36.92 -47.64
CA THR A 2 27.85 -37.79 -46.45
C THR A 2 27.47 -36.94 -45.23
N SER A 3 26.35 -37.10 -44.53
CA SER A 3 25.22 -38.05 -44.57
C SER A 3 24.18 -37.53 -43.56
N ASN A 4 22.90 -37.58 -43.90
CA ASN A 4 21.80 -37.42 -42.94
C ASN A 4 21.73 -38.69 -42.08
N VAL A 5 21.62 -38.52 -40.75
CA VAL A 5 21.28 -39.62 -39.83
C VAL A 5 20.07 -39.18 -39.02
N THR A 6 18.91 -39.59 -39.50
CA THR A 6 17.71 -39.87 -38.70
C THR A 6 17.74 -41.35 -38.30
N GLU A 7 16.89 -41.72 -37.35
CA GLU A 7 16.72 -43.06 -36.72
C GLU A 7 17.54 -43.17 -35.42
N ASN A 8 16.85 -43.16 -34.28
CA ASN A 8 16.25 -44.36 -33.70
C ASN A 8 17.31 -45.46 -33.64
N ASP A 9 18.03 -45.54 -32.53
CA ASP A 9 18.27 -46.81 -31.85
C ASP A 9 19.10 -46.61 -30.57
N VAL A 10 18.83 -47.50 -29.62
CA VAL A 10 19.62 -47.83 -28.44
C VAL A 10 19.37 -46.95 -27.20
N LEU A 11 18.31 -47.26 -26.46
CA LEU A 11 18.43 -48.14 -25.29
C LEU A 11 17.04 -48.67 -24.94
N GLY A 12 16.82 -49.95 -25.28
CA GLY A 12 15.63 -50.69 -24.92
C GLY A 12 15.56 -50.91 -23.41
N LEU A 13 14.43 -50.52 -22.84
CA LEU A 13 13.83 -51.17 -21.68
C LEU A 13 12.34 -51.25 -21.99
N ASP A 14 11.91 -52.48 -22.25
CA ASP A 14 10.54 -52.86 -22.59
C ASP A 14 9.60 -52.46 -21.44
N ASN A 15 8.73 -51.49 -21.69
CA ASN A 15 7.71 -51.05 -20.72
C ASN A 15 6.43 -51.92 -20.74
N ASP A 16 6.44 -53.03 -21.49
CA ASP A 16 5.24 -53.86 -21.74
C ASP A 16 5.09 -55.05 -20.77
N ALA A 17 5.91 -55.13 -19.72
CA ALA A 17 5.89 -56.23 -18.76
C ALA A 17 5.55 -55.76 -17.33
N LEU A 18 4.45 -55.05 -17.10
CA LEU A 18 3.92 -54.88 -15.74
C LEU A 18 2.40 -54.70 -15.63
N PHE A 19 1.62 -55.26 -16.55
CA PHE A 19 0.15 -55.36 -16.38
C PHE A 19 -0.34 -56.77 -16.72
N LYS A 20 -0.07 -57.71 -15.81
CA LYS A 20 -0.83 -58.97 -15.74
C LYS A 20 -1.24 -59.25 -14.29
N SER A 21 -2.52 -58.98 -14.08
CA SER A 21 -3.48 -59.61 -13.16
C SER A 21 -3.05 -59.91 -11.73
N THR A 22 -3.70 -59.23 -10.79
CA THR A 22 -4.49 -59.91 -9.75
C THR A 22 -5.70 -59.05 -9.41
N ASP A 23 -6.89 -59.57 -9.73
CA ASP A 23 -8.14 -59.16 -9.09
C ASP A 23 -8.04 -59.49 -7.61
N LYS A 24 -8.04 -58.47 -6.77
CA LYS A 24 -8.55 -58.47 -5.39
C LYS A 24 -8.61 -57.02 -4.95
N GLY A 25 -9.81 -56.56 -4.61
CA GLY A 25 -10.01 -55.26 -4.00
C GLY A 25 -9.26 -55.19 -2.68
N GLU A 26 -8.16 -54.45 -2.68
CA GLU A 26 -7.55 -53.85 -1.51
C GLU A 26 -7.31 -52.39 -1.91
N GLU A 27 -8.11 -51.48 -1.32
CA GLU A 27 -7.77 -50.06 -1.30
C GLU A 27 -6.44 -49.95 -0.54
N PHE A 28 -5.34 -49.96 -1.29
CA PHE A 28 -4.00 -49.80 -0.75
C PHE A 28 -3.89 -48.33 -0.33
N GLU A 29 -4.10 -48.06 0.95
CA GLU A 29 -3.81 -46.76 1.56
C GLU A 29 -2.34 -46.43 1.28
N LEU A 30 -2.09 -45.63 0.25
CA LEU A 30 -0.78 -45.04 -0.03
C LEU A 30 -0.38 -44.29 1.24
N SER A 31 0.64 -44.78 1.95
CA SER A 31 1.06 -44.16 3.20
C SER A 31 1.33 -42.67 2.97
N GLU A 32 0.93 -41.82 3.92
CA GLU A 32 1.13 -40.37 3.82
C GLU A 32 2.59 -40.00 3.46
N GLU A 33 3.54 -40.85 3.83
CA GLU A 33 4.96 -40.74 3.49
C GLU A 33 5.21 -40.75 1.97
N PHE A 34 4.61 -41.69 1.22
CA PHE A 34 4.77 -41.74 -0.24
C PHE A 34 4.14 -40.52 -0.92
N GLU A 35 2.95 -40.10 -0.50
CA GLU A 35 2.34 -38.89 -1.05
C GLU A 35 3.20 -37.64 -0.82
N ASN A 36 3.84 -37.55 0.35
CA ASN A 36 4.71 -36.44 0.69
C ASN A 36 6.00 -36.46 -0.14
N GLU A 37 6.58 -37.63 -0.41
CA GLU A 37 7.73 -37.79 -1.30
C GLU A 37 7.38 -37.42 -2.75
N TYR A 38 6.24 -37.88 -3.28
CA TYR A 38 5.78 -37.49 -4.62
C TYR A 38 5.56 -35.98 -4.74
N LYS A 39 4.93 -35.36 -3.74
CA LYS A 39 4.74 -33.89 -3.69
C LYS A 39 6.09 -33.16 -3.65
N LEU A 40 7.09 -33.70 -2.97
CA LEU A 40 8.44 -33.13 -2.90
C LEU A 40 9.17 -33.25 -4.24
N ILE A 41 9.09 -34.41 -4.89
CA ILE A 41 9.69 -34.67 -6.21
C ILE A 41 9.05 -33.77 -7.27
N ASP A 42 7.72 -33.62 -7.27
CA ASP A 42 7.02 -32.72 -8.19
C ASP A 42 7.42 -31.24 -8.00
N ARG A 43 7.55 -30.79 -6.75
CA ARG A 43 8.09 -29.44 -6.45
C ARG A 43 9.52 -29.28 -6.96
N LEU A 44 10.37 -30.29 -6.77
CA LEU A 44 11.76 -30.27 -7.24
C LEU A 44 11.84 -30.22 -8.77
N ALA A 45 11.02 -31.02 -9.46
CA ALA A 45 10.91 -31.03 -10.92
C ALA A 45 10.43 -29.68 -11.47
N LYS A 46 9.42 -29.07 -10.84
CA LYS A 46 8.93 -27.72 -11.19
C LYS A 46 10.03 -26.66 -11.02
N ASN A 47 10.75 -26.69 -9.90
CA ASN A 47 11.86 -25.77 -9.65
C ASN A 47 12.97 -25.95 -10.67
N ALA A 48 13.36 -27.19 -10.98
CA ALA A 48 14.35 -27.50 -12.00
C ALA A 48 13.93 -26.99 -13.39
N ALA A 49 12.67 -27.19 -13.78
CA ALA A 49 12.14 -26.70 -15.06
C ALA A 49 12.20 -25.16 -15.16
N THR A 50 11.85 -24.44 -14.09
CA THR A 50 11.99 -22.97 -14.07
C THR A 50 13.45 -22.52 -14.19
N HIS A 51 14.39 -23.26 -13.58
CA HIS A 51 15.81 -22.94 -13.69
C HIS A 51 16.34 -23.20 -15.12
N ILE A 52 15.96 -24.33 -15.73
CA ILE A 52 16.35 -24.69 -17.10
C ILE A 52 15.83 -23.65 -18.10
N THR A 53 14.56 -23.24 -17.99
CA THR A 53 13.99 -22.20 -18.86
C THR A 53 14.71 -20.85 -18.72
N LYS A 54 15.10 -20.48 -17.50
CA LYS A 54 15.93 -19.28 -17.24
C LYS A 54 17.29 -19.37 -17.92
N LEU A 55 17.97 -20.51 -17.83
CA LEU A 55 19.27 -20.74 -18.47
C LEU A 55 19.17 -20.67 -20.00
N VAL A 56 18.15 -21.30 -20.60
CA VAL A 56 17.91 -21.25 -22.05
C VAL A 56 17.68 -19.81 -22.53
N ASN A 57 16.92 -19.01 -21.77
CA ASN A 57 16.70 -17.61 -22.10
C ASN A 57 17.99 -16.79 -22.00
N GLN A 58 18.84 -17.07 -21.03
CA GLN A 58 20.16 -16.43 -20.92
C GLN A 58 21.05 -16.76 -22.13
N GLN A 59 21.09 -18.03 -22.56
CA GLN A 59 21.85 -18.44 -23.76
C GLN A 59 21.36 -17.72 -25.02
N LYS A 60 20.03 -17.69 -25.26
CA LYS A 60 19.44 -16.95 -26.38
C LYS A 60 19.80 -15.46 -26.36
N LEU A 61 19.88 -14.86 -25.18
CA LEU A 61 20.23 -13.45 -25.01
C LEU A 61 21.72 -13.19 -25.29
N LEU A 62 22.59 -14.12 -24.89
CA LEU A 62 24.02 -14.08 -25.24
C LEU A 62 24.24 -14.22 -26.75
N GLU A 63 23.54 -15.12 -27.42
CA GLU A 63 23.58 -15.27 -28.89
C GLU A 63 23.15 -14.00 -29.60
N LYS A 64 22.01 -13.41 -29.21
CA LYS A 64 21.55 -12.12 -29.75
C LYS A 64 22.59 -11.02 -29.57
N ASN A 65 23.21 -10.93 -28.39
CA ASN A 65 24.25 -9.94 -28.13
C ASN A 65 25.49 -10.14 -29.01
N ASN A 66 25.87 -11.39 -29.28
CA ASN A 66 27.00 -11.69 -30.19
C ASN A 66 26.67 -11.32 -31.63
N ILE A 67 25.44 -11.60 -32.09
CA ILE A 67 24.96 -11.18 -33.41
C ILE A 67 25.00 -9.65 -33.52
N LEU A 68 24.44 -8.94 -32.55
CA LEU A 68 24.44 -7.47 -32.51
C LEU A 68 25.87 -6.89 -32.53
N LYS A 69 26.80 -7.47 -31.77
CA LYS A 69 28.22 -7.07 -31.82
C LYS A 69 28.82 -7.27 -33.21
N SER A 70 28.52 -8.39 -33.88
CA SER A 70 28.99 -8.64 -35.25
C SER A 70 28.38 -7.68 -36.27
N GLU A 71 27.14 -7.25 -36.04
CA GLU A 71 26.41 -6.32 -36.90
C GLU A 71 26.93 -4.89 -36.73
N ILE A 72 27.18 -4.47 -35.48
CA ILE A 72 27.84 -3.19 -35.16
C ILE A 72 29.22 -3.10 -35.79
N ASN A 73 30.01 -4.17 -35.75
CA ASN A 73 31.36 -4.19 -36.35
C ASN A 73 31.34 -4.14 -37.89
N LYS A 74 30.20 -4.47 -38.53
CA LYS A 74 30.02 -4.36 -40.00
C LYS A 74 29.61 -2.95 -40.43
N VAL A 75 29.01 -2.17 -39.55
CA VAL A 75 28.61 -0.78 -39.84
C VAL A 75 29.86 0.11 -39.74
N SER A 76 30.21 0.79 -40.84
CA SER A 76 31.40 1.62 -40.89
C SER A 76 31.18 2.98 -40.19
N GLN A 77 32.23 3.57 -39.61
CA GLN A 77 32.16 4.91 -38.98
C GLN A 77 31.59 5.99 -39.93
N LYS A 78 31.73 5.82 -41.24
CA LYS A 78 31.26 6.77 -42.27
C LYS A 78 29.74 6.82 -42.35
N ASP A 79 29.07 5.70 -42.06
CA ASP A 79 27.61 5.62 -42.07
C ASP A 79 27.02 6.32 -40.84
N PHE A 80 27.77 6.38 -39.72
CA PHE A 80 27.37 7.13 -38.53
C PHE A 80 27.45 8.66 -38.73
N GLU A 81 28.46 9.18 -39.43
CA GLU A 81 28.63 10.63 -39.64
C GLU A 81 27.49 11.27 -40.44
N SER A 82 26.91 10.53 -41.39
CA SER A 82 25.80 11.02 -42.22
C SER A 82 24.45 11.11 -41.51
N ALA A 83 24.26 10.41 -40.38
CA ALA A 83 23.00 10.37 -39.61
C ALA A 83 22.98 11.31 -38.38
N ILE A 84 24.11 11.94 -38.06
CA ILE A 84 24.27 12.82 -36.88
C ILE A 84 23.66 14.24 -37.06
N PRO A 85 23.65 14.92 -38.22
CA PRO A 85 23.29 16.35 -38.25
C PRO A 85 21.83 16.62 -37.88
N ASP A 86 20.89 15.80 -38.37
CA ASP A 86 19.46 16.03 -38.16
C ASP A 86 18.99 15.79 -36.72
N LYS A 87 19.61 14.84 -36.01
CA LYS A 87 19.22 14.51 -34.64
C LYS A 87 19.80 15.51 -33.65
N LEU A 88 21.02 16.01 -33.92
CA LEU A 88 21.72 16.96 -33.08
C LEU A 88 21.07 18.36 -33.13
N ASP A 89 20.56 18.78 -34.29
CA ASP A 89 19.81 20.03 -34.41
C ASP A 89 18.43 19.98 -33.75
N ARG A 90 17.75 18.82 -33.77
CA ARG A 90 16.51 18.61 -33.01
C ARG A 90 16.76 18.63 -31.50
N ILE A 91 17.90 18.12 -31.04
CA ILE A 91 18.31 18.16 -29.62
C ILE A 91 18.65 19.59 -29.20
N LYS A 92 19.44 20.32 -30.00
CA LYS A 92 19.76 21.74 -29.76
C LYS A 92 18.51 22.61 -29.64
N LYS A 93 17.49 22.41 -30.49
CA LYS A 93 16.21 23.11 -30.38
C LYS A 93 15.38 22.74 -29.14
N LYS A 94 15.61 21.56 -28.54
CA LYS A 94 14.89 21.09 -27.33
C LYS A 94 15.53 21.57 -26.02
N ILE A 95 16.81 21.90 -26.03
CA ILE A 95 17.52 22.41 -24.84
C ILE A 95 17.10 23.87 -24.62
N LYS A 96 16.29 24.15 -23.60
CA LYS A 96 16.03 25.53 -23.17
C LYS A 96 17.32 26.12 -22.61
N LEU A 97 17.67 27.33 -23.04
CA LEU A 97 18.77 28.11 -22.48
C LEU A 97 18.51 28.33 -20.98
N VAL A 98 19.34 27.72 -20.12
CA VAL A 98 19.27 27.91 -18.66
C VAL A 98 20.05 29.17 -18.33
N ASN A 99 19.42 30.12 -17.63
CA ASN A 99 20.11 31.27 -17.07
C ASN A 99 20.94 30.79 -15.88
N GLU A 100 22.27 30.89 -15.97
CA GLU A 100 23.25 30.40 -14.99
C GLU A 100 23.05 31.00 -13.57
N ASN A 101 22.31 32.10 -13.46
CA ASN A 101 21.96 32.74 -12.19
C ASN A 101 20.70 32.18 -11.51
N GLN A 102 20.08 31.14 -12.08
CA GLN A 102 18.91 30.49 -11.49
C GLN A 102 19.33 29.22 -10.76
N SER A 103 19.09 29.16 -9.45
CA SER A 103 19.34 27.96 -8.64
C SER A 103 18.57 26.76 -9.20
N LEU A 104 19.29 25.73 -9.65
CA LEU A 104 18.75 24.47 -10.20
C LEU A 104 18.06 23.58 -9.16
N LEU A 105 18.19 23.93 -7.88
CA LEU A 105 17.50 23.24 -6.80
C LEU A 105 16.11 23.84 -6.65
N GLU A 106 15.08 23.03 -6.86
CA GLU A 106 13.69 23.37 -6.48
C GLU A 106 13.64 23.54 -4.96
N THR A 107 13.89 24.76 -4.44
CA THR A 107 13.83 25.06 -2.99
C THR A 107 12.41 25.17 -2.45
N LYS A 108 11.40 25.08 -3.32
CA LYS A 108 9.99 25.05 -2.95
C LYS A 108 9.49 23.64 -3.14
N GLU A 109 9.12 22.99 -2.04
CA GLU A 109 8.36 21.74 -2.09
C GLU A 109 7.17 21.94 -3.05
N LYS A 110 7.00 21.00 -4.00
CA LYS A 110 5.86 21.00 -4.93
C LYS A 110 4.57 20.84 -4.14
N THR A 111 4.03 21.95 -3.64
CA THR A 111 2.70 21.99 -3.06
C THR A 111 1.72 21.53 -4.13
N LYS A 112 0.81 20.62 -3.76
CA LYS A 112 -0.28 20.19 -4.64
C LYS A 112 -0.97 21.43 -5.23
N PRO A 113 -1.43 21.38 -6.49
CA PRO A 113 -2.12 22.51 -7.10
C PRO A 113 -3.26 22.95 -6.18
N ILE A 114 -3.24 24.23 -5.80
CA ILE A 114 -4.21 24.82 -4.90
C ILE A 114 -5.56 24.80 -5.64
N ASP A 115 -6.57 24.18 -5.02
CA ASP A 115 -7.92 24.13 -5.59
C ASP A 115 -8.45 25.56 -5.81
N LYS A 116 -9.14 25.79 -6.94
CA LYS A 116 -9.69 27.12 -7.28
C LYS A 116 -10.64 27.66 -6.21
N GLU A 117 -11.30 26.77 -5.48
CA GLU A 117 -12.17 27.10 -4.35
C GLU A 117 -11.38 27.60 -3.14
N THR A 118 -10.27 26.93 -2.82
CA THR A 118 -9.35 27.33 -1.76
C THR A 118 -8.75 28.71 -1.99
N ILE A 119 -8.43 29.06 -3.25
CA ILE A 119 -7.91 30.40 -3.60
C ILE A 119 -8.91 31.51 -3.24
N LYS A 120 -10.21 31.28 -3.43
CA LYS A 120 -11.26 32.25 -3.04
C LYS A 120 -11.32 32.46 -1.53
N TRP A 121 -10.94 31.43 -0.77
CA TRP A 121 -10.94 31.44 0.70
C TRP A 121 -9.52 31.62 1.27
N GLY A 122 -8.71 32.45 0.62
CA GLY A 122 -7.40 32.86 1.13
C GLY A 122 -6.33 31.76 1.16
N GLY A 123 -6.55 30.62 0.50
CA GLY A 123 -5.59 29.52 0.48
C GLY A 123 -5.79 28.44 1.56
N ILE A 124 -6.89 28.48 2.32
CA ILE A 124 -7.12 27.55 3.44
C ILE A 124 -7.06 26.06 3.04
N GLY A 125 -6.25 25.30 3.77
CA GLY A 125 -6.16 23.85 3.68
C GLY A 125 -5.40 23.37 2.45
N SER A 126 -4.54 24.20 1.85
CA SER A 126 -3.68 23.83 0.72
C SER A 126 -2.60 22.80 1.09
N GLY A 127 -2.32 22.63 2.38
CA GLY A 127 -1.38 21.65 2.91
C GLY A 127 -1.89 20.21 2.85
N GLY A 128 -0.98 19.26 3.07
CA GLY A 128 -1.34 17.86 3.23
C GLY A 128 -2.06 17.62 4.55
N VAL A 129 -3.22 16.96 4.52
CA VAL A 129 -3.94 16.56 5.74
C VAL A 129 -3.22 15.38 6.39
N THR A 130 -2.62 15.61 7.55
CA THR A 130 -2.00 14.56 8.38
C THR A 130 -3.05 13.72 9.10
N ASP A 131 -2.68 12.52 9.54
CA ASP A 131 -3.64 11.66 10.27
C ASP A 131 -3.99 12.22 11.66
N GLN A 132 -3.07 12.93 12.29
CA GLN A 132 -3.33 13.70 13.52
C GLN A 132 -4.38 14.79 13.27
N MET A 133 -4.27 15.54 12.17
CA MET A 133 -5.28 16.53 11.79
C MET A 133 -6.67 15.91 11.60
N LYS A 134 -6.74 14.73 10.96
CA LYS A 134 -8.02 14.02 10.80
C LYS A 134 -8.60 13.58 12.13
N LEU A 135 -7.77 13.10 13.05
CA LEU A 135 -8.19 12.68 14.39
C LEU A 135 -8.77 13.87 15.17
N GLU A 136 -8.05 14.99 15.20
CA GLU A 136 -8.49 16.22 15.88
C GLU A 136 -9.80 16.75 15.28
N ALA A 137 -9.91 16.76 13.96
CA ALA A 137 -11.13 17.23 13.32
C ALA A 137 -12.31 16.27 13.52
N LYS A 138 -12.06 14.95 13.63
CA LYS A 138 -13.07 13.98 14.05
C LYS A 138 -13.49 14.19 15.51
N LEU A 139 -12.55 14.58 16.38
CA LEU A 139 -12.81 14.84 17.78
C LEU A 139 -13.75 16.03 17.99
N ILE A 140 -13.64 17.08 17.16
CA ILE A 140 -14.58 18.21 17.15
C ILE A 140 -16.03 17.72 16.94
N ASN A 141 -16.26 16.79 16.01
CA ASN A 141 -17.59 16.20 15.80
C ASN A 141 -18.09 15.40 17.02
N LEU A 142 -17.18 14.85 17.82
CA LEU A 142 -17.48 14.06 19.01
C LEU A 142 -17.66 14.91 20.28
N GLN A 143 -17.33 16.21 20.27
CA GLN A 143 -17.50 17.11 21.43
C GLN A 143 -18.93 17.14 21.98
N ARG A 144 -19.93 16.84 21.14
CA ARG A 144 -21.32 16.69 21.59
C ARG A 144 -21.54 15.58 22.62
N PHE A 145 -20.69 14.56 22.61
CA PHE A 145 -20.81 13.43 23.51
C PHE A 145 -19.97 13.57 24.77
N THR A 146 -19.03 14.53 24.81
CA THR A 146 -18.09 14.68 25.93
C THR A 146 -18.70 15.43 27.11
N ASP A 147 -19.60 16.38 26.85
CA ASP A 147 -20.27 17.17 27.90
C ASP A 147 -21.80 17.06 27.76
N PRO A 148 -22.50 16.50 28.77
CA PRO A 148 -23.96 16.35 28.72
C PRO A 148 -24.72 17.67 28.89
N THR A 149 -24.07 18.71 29.45
CA THR A 149 -24.71 20.00 29.74
C THR A 149 -24.75 20.91 28.52
N ARG A 150 -23.78 20.75 27.62
CA ARG A 150 -23.64 21.59 26.44
C ARG A 150 -24.42 21.02 25.26
N GLY A 151 -25.51 21.70 24.91
CA GLY A 151 -26.27 21.42 23.70
C GLY A 151 -25.55 21.92 22.45
N PHE A 152 -25.30 21.04 21.48
CA PHE A 152 -24.76 21.39 20.17
C PHE A 152 -25.85 21.32 19.09
N ASN A 153 -25.73 22.17 18.07
CA ASN A 153 -26.61 22.13 16.92
C ASN A 153 -26.47 20.80 16.18
N LYS A 154 -27.59 20.22 15.72
CA LYS A 154 -27.56 18.94 15.00
C LYS A 154 -26.83 19.06 13.66
N GLU A 155 -26.96 20.22 13.01
CA GLU A 155 -26.40 20.49 11.68
C GLU A 155 -24.87 20.69 11.71
N SER A 156 -24.30 21.13 12.83
CA SER A 156 -22.85 21.21 12.99
C SER A 156 -22.19 19.84 13.15
N VAL A 157 -22.97 18.78 13.42
CA VAL A 157 -22.48 17.40 13.55
C VAL A 157 -22.63 16.69 12.21
N SER A 158 -21.85 17.13 11.22
CA SER A 158 -21.71 16.36 9.99
C SER A 158 -20.86 15.12 10.25
N SER A 159 -21.36 13.94 9.91
CA SER A 159 -20.57 12.69 9.95
C SER A 159 -19.34 12.75 9.02
N LYS A 160 -19.33 13.66 8.05
CA LYS A 160 -18.24 13.83 7.08
C LYS A 160 -17.37 15.02 7.47
N LEU A 161 -16.06 14.78 7.48
CA LEU A 161 -15.02 15.79 7.63
C LEU A 161 -15.06 16.76 6.44
N PRO A 162 -14.90 18.08 6.65
CA PRO A 162 -14.76 19.04 5.57
C PRO A 162 -13.58 18.70 4.66
N LYS A 163 -13.70 19.01 3.36
CA LYS A 163 -12.64 18.75 2.37
C LYS A 163 -11.39 19.60 2.63
N HIS A 164 -11.59 20.84 3.06
CA HIS A 164 -10.53 21.81 3.34
C HIS A 164 -10.69 22.29 4.78
N PHE A 165 -9.65 22.11 5.59
CA PHE A 165 -9.62 22.57 6.98
C PHE A 165 -8.18 22.79 7.44
N GLU A 166 -8.03 23.65 8.44
CA GLU A 166 -6.77 23.95 9.10
C GLU A 166 -6.97 23.92 10.61
N ILE A 167 -5.91 23.60 11.34
CA ILE A 167 -5.91 23.64 12.80
C ILE A 167 -5.11 24.87 13.22
N GLY A 168 -5.80 25.83 13.82
CA GLY A 168 -5.21 27.02 14.40
C GLY A 168 -5.15 26.94 15.93
N THR A 169 -4.40 27.86 16.53
CA THR A 169 -4.43 28.09 17.98
C THR A 169 -5.11 29.42 18.26
N PHE A 170 -5.85 29.50 19.36
CA PHE A 170 -6.47 30.75 19.78
C PHE A 170 -5.41 31.68 20.37
N GLN A 171 -5.34 32.90 19.85
CA GLN A 171 -4.49 33.95 20.39
C GLN A 171 -5.29 34.76 21.42
N ASP A 172 -4.87 34.70 22.69
CA ASP A 172 -5.56 35.40 23.77
C ASP A 172 -5.47 36.93 23.59
N SER A 173 -6.59 37.61 23.83
CA SER A 173 -6.63 39.07 23.85
C SER A 173 -6.05 39.63 25.16
N ASN A 174 -5.37 40.77 25.08
CA ASN A 174 -4.83 41.45 26.27
C ASN A 174 -5.91 41.90 27.25
N VAL A 175 -7.14 42.13 26.76
CA VAL A 175 -8.26 42.60 27.57
C VAL A 175 -8.76 41.53 28.54
N ASP A 176 -8.59 40.25 28.20
CA ASP A 176 -9.07 39.11 28.99
C ASP A 176 -7.92 38.39 29.71
N TYR A 177 -7.04 39.17 30.36
CA TYR A 177 -5.81 38.67 30.97
C TYR A 177 -6.05 37.55 31.99
N TYR A 178 -7.12 37.67 32.79
CA TYR A 178 -7.37 36.79 33.94
C TYR A 178 -8.12 35.51 33.59
N ASN A 179 -8.95 35.51 32.53
CA ASN A 179 -9.71 34.30 32.15
C ASN A 179 -9.00 33.44 31.09
N ARG A 180 -7.85 33.89 30.57
CA ARG A 180 -7.10 33.10 29.59
C ARG A 180 -6.45 31.85 30.21
N PHE A 181 -6.12 30.90 29.36
CA PHE A 181 -5.36 29.72 29.77
C PHE A 181 -3.92 30.08 30.17
N THR A 182 -3.45 29.50 31.27
CA THR A 182 -2.04 29.54 31.66
C THR A 182 -1.21 28.62 30.77
N ASN A 183 0.11 28.85 30.67
CA ASN A 183 1.01 27.99 29.89
C ASN A 183 0.96 26.51 30.32
N LYS A 184 0.58 26.22 31.57
CA LYS A 184 0.44 24.85 32.08
C LYS A 184 -0.84 24.17 31.59
N GLN A 185 -1.89 24.95 31.36
CA GLN A 185 -3.19 24.48 30.86
C GLN A 185 -3.21 24.36 29.34
N LYS A 186 -2.43 25.18 28.62
CA LYS A 186 -2.32 25.06 27.16
C LYS A 186 -1.66 23.73 26.79
N LYS A 187 -2.36 22.88 26.04
CA LYS A 187 -1.83 21.63 25.49
C LYS A 187 -1.74 21.67 23.96
N GLN A 188 -1.08 20.66 23.44
CA GLN A 188 -0.96 20.44 22.00
C GLN A 188 -2.26 19.78 21.52
N GLY A 189 -3.14 20.59 20.92
CA GLY A 189 -4.37 20.12 20.30
C GLY A 189 -5.50 19.78 21.28
N THR A 190 -6.68 19.50 20.72
CA THR A 190 -7.91 19.22 21.47
C THR A 190 -7.85 17.91 22.24
N LEU A 191 -7.14 16.90 21.73
CA LEU A 191 -6.94 15.65 22.46
C LEU A 191 -6.14 15.87 23.75
N GLY A 192 -5.11 16.71 23.70
CA GLY A 192 -4.30 17.05 24.88
C GLY A 192 -5.13 17.71 25.97
N ASP A 193 -6.03 18.62 25.60
CA ASP A 193 -6.93 19.29 26.54
C ASP A 193 -7.91 18.32 27.20
N ILE A 194 -8.45 17.35 26.43
CA ILE A 194 -9.34 16.30 26.93
C ILE A 194 -8.63 15.41 27.96
N LEU A 195 -7.41 14.98 27.67
CA LEU A 195 -6.65 14.09 28.56
C LEU A 195 -6.24 14.76 29.87
N GLN A 196 -6.20 16.09 29.91
CA GLN A 196 -5.91 16.82 31.14
C GLN A 196 -7.13 16.92 32.07
N ASN A 197 -8.34 16.81 31.54
CA ASN A 197 -9.56 16.98 32.32
C ASN A 197 -10.05 15.65 32.89
N GLU A 198 -9.69 15.38 34.15
CA GLU A 198 -10.05 14.15 34.87
C GLU A 198 -11.57 13.93 34.95
N GLN A 199 -12.34 14.98 35.24
CA GLN A 199 -13.81 14.87 35.34
C GLN A 199 -14.45 14.43 34.01
N LEU A 200 -13.87 14.89 32.89
CA LEU A 200 -14.34 14.53 31.56
C LEU A 200 -13.96 13.08 31.22
N LEU A 201 -12.78 12.61 31.65
CA LEU A 201 -12.37 11.22 31.50
C LEU A 201 -13.27 10.27 32.31
N ASP A 202 -13.54 10.59 33.57
CA ASP A 202 -14.44 9.83 34.43
C ASP A 202 -15.84 9.71 33.82
N TYR A 203 -16.35 10.81 33.25
CA TYR A 203 -17.63 10.82 32.56
C TYR A 203 -17.61 9.92 31.32
N ILE A 204 -16.59 10.03 30.47
CA ILE A 204 -16.43 9.20 29.28
C ILE A 204 -16.37 7.72 29.67
N GLU A 205 -15.56 7.36 30.67
CA GLU A 205 -15.42 5.99 31.16
C GLU A 205 -16.74 5.45 31.71
N THR A 206 -17.40 6.21 32.58
CA THR A 206 -18.68 5.81 33.17
C THR A 206 -19.73 5.58 32.09
N LYS A 207 -19.80 6.46 31.09
CA LYS A 207 -20.74 6.33 29.98
C LYS A 207 -20.37 5.19 29.05
N SER A 208 -19.09 4.97 28.74
CA SER A 208 -18.67 3.86 27.89
C SER A 208 -19.00 2.53 28.54
N ASN A 209 -18.72 2.38 29.84
CA ASN A 209 -19.03 1.17 30.59
C ASN A 209 -20.54 0.89 30.60
N LYS A 210 -21.36 1.92 30.84
CA LYS A 210 -22.81 1.80 30.77
C LYS A 210 -23.31 1.33 29.39
N ILE A 211 -22.77 1.90 28.30
CA ILE A 211 -23.11 1.51 26.93
C ILE A 211 -22.65 0.06 26.65
N MET A 212 -21.46 -0.32 27.11
CA MET A 212 -20.94 -1.68 26.96
C MET A 212 -21.84 -2.68 27.67
N GLU A 213 -22.22 -2.43 28.94
CA GLU A 213 -23.15 -3.28 29.66
C GLU A 213 -24.52 -3.40 28.97
N GLU A 214 -25.06 -2.29 28.47
CA GLU A 214 -26.34 -2.28 27.77
C GLU A 214 -26.27 -3.10 26.48
N THR A 215 -25.24 -2.87 25.66
CA THR A 215 -25.02 -3.63 24.42
C THR A 215 -24.76 -5.11 24.68
N GLU A 216 -24.08 -5.48 25.78
CA GLU A 216 -23.88 -6.86 26.19
C GLU A 216 -25.18 -7.55 26.64
N LYS A 217 -26.04 -6.85 27.39
CA LYS A 217 -27.37 -7.35 27.81
C LYS A 217 -28.24 -7.71 26.61
N PHE A 218 -28.15 -6.96 25.52
CA PHE A 218 -28.89 -7.23 24.27
C PHE A 218 -28.09 -8.05 23.25
N GLY A 219 -26.84 -8.39 23.55
CA GLY A 219 -25.94 -9.09 22.64
C GLY A 219 -26.20 -10.59 22.51
N LYS A 220 -25.60 -11.20 21.47
CA LYS A 220 -25.67 -12.65 21.18
C LYS A 220 -25.27 -13.53 22.37
N ARG A 221 -24.43 -13.01 23.28
CA ARG A 221 -24.00 -13.69 24.53
C ARG A 221 -25.16 -13.88 25.51
N HIS A 222 -26.06 -12.92 25.65
CA HIS A 222 -27.24 -13.06 26.50
C HIS A 222 -28.21 -14.09 25.91
N VAL A 223 -28.41 -14.07 24.58
CA VAL A 223 -29.21 -15.05 23.85
C VAL A 223 -28.65 -16.47 23.98
N SER A 224 -27.32 -16.64 23.88
CA SER A 224 -26.69 -17.95 24.01
C SER A 224 -26.74 -18.50 25.45
N LYS A 225 -26.58 -17.64 26.48
CA LYS A 225 -26.79 -18.01 27.89
C LYS A 225 -28.21 -18.49 28.15
N LYS A 226 -29.21 -17.74 27.67
CA LYS A 226 -30.64 -18.11 27.81
C LYS A 226 -31.00 -19.41 27.08
N ARG A 227 -30.30 -19.74 26.00
CA ARG A 227 -30.48 -21.02 25.29
C ARG A 227 -29.82 -22.18 26.02
N LYS A 228 -28.66 -21.97 26.65
CA LYS A 228 -28.00 -23.00 27.47
C LYS A 228 -28.77 -23.32 28.74
N SER A 229 -29.37 -22.32 29.40
CA SER A 229 -30.19 -22.54 30.60
C SER A 229 -31.56 -23.19 30.32
N ARG A 230 -31.90 -23.42 29.04
CA ARG A 230 -33.16 -24.05 28.59
C ARG A 230 -32.97 -25.48 28.10
N LYS A 231 -31.72 -25.93 27.95
CA LYS A 231 -31.37 -27.34 27.74
C LYS A 231 -31.09 -27.96 29.10
#